data_AF-A0A1I7S5W8-F1
#
_entry.id   AF-A0A1I7S5W8-F1
#
_cell.length_a   1.000
_cell.length_b   1.000
_cell.length_c   1.000
_cell.angle_alpha   90.00
_cell.angle_beta   90.00
_cell.angle_gamma   90.00
#
_symmetry.space_group_name_H-M   'P 1'
#
loop_
_entity.id
_entity.type
_entity.pdbx_description
1 polymer ?
#
loop_
_entity_poly.entity_id
_entity_poly.type
_entity_poly.pdbx_seq_one_letter_code
_entity_poly.pdbx_strand_id
1 'polypeptide(L)'
;MKDLHVLKRSKDISELTIMDRIQNDIDRVAKELKKEGNDISKSVNSKLNDMSSSYSHRTIDYTYPGVIYQLRSAHLVGLFVQALALYLWSRELGLTGFLLPFIVICLNFYLVFKRWYYSIDGRYDFQKLIGVNKNQLRLHYFIALFGSLILSLLAHFLGPDLSGGFTTFLYNISNYLSVSCAICIAAVDCYEGYKTKNF
;
A
#
# COMPACT_ATOMS: atom_id res chain seq x y z
N MET A 1 83.85 -5.08 41.73
CA MET A 1 83.32 -5.76 40.52
C MET A 1 82.09 -6.65 40.78
N LYS A 2 81.82 -7.15 42.00
CA LYS A 2 80.61 -7.96 42.30
C LYS A 2 79.30 -7.17 42.32
N ASP A 3 79.33 -5.89 42.68
CA ASP A 3 78.10 -5.07 42.84
C ASP A 3 77.42 -4.69 41.51
N LEU A 4 78.18 -4.57 40.41
CA LEU A 4 77.60 -4.31 39.08
C LEU A 4 76.74 -5.47 38.56
N HIS A 5 77.07 -6.71 38.94
CA HIS A 5 76.32 -7.89 38.53
C HIS A 5 74.95 -8.00 39.24
N VAL A 6 74.86 -7.50 40.47
CA VAL A 6 73.62 -7.51 41.27
C VAL A 6 72.63 -6.47 40.75
N LEU A 7 73.11 -5.27 40.39
CA LEU A 7 72.28 -4.20 39.81
C LEU A 7 71.69 -4.57 38.45
N LYS A 8 72.46 -5.25 37.59
CA LYS A 8 71.97 -5.71 36.29
C LYS A 8 70.86 -6.76 36.43
N ARG A 9 71.05 -7.71 37.35
CA ARG A 9 70.07 -8.79 37.62
C ARG A 9 68.78 -8.28 38.26
N SER A 10 68.85 -7.26 39.11
CA SER A 10 67.69 -6.57 39.69
C SER A 10 66.83 -5.88 38.61
N LYS A 11 67.47 -5.20 37.66
CA LYS A 11 66.78 -4.52 36.56
C LYS A 11 66.07 -5.50 35.62
N ASP A 12 66.71 -6.61 35.26
CA ASP A 12 66.12 -7.64 34.41
C ASP A 12 64.88 -8.30 35.05
N ILE A 13 64.89 -8.53 36.37
CA ILE A 13 63.74 -9.09 37.10
C ILE A 13 62.57 -8.09 37.14
N SER A 14 62.87 -6.80 37.30
CA SER A 14 61.84 -5.75 37.29
C SER A 14 61.17 -5.61 35.92
N GLU A 15 61.94 -5.69 34.83
CA GLU A 15 61.39 -5.64 33.46
C GLU A 15 60.56 -6.89 33.14
N LEU A 16 60.97 -8.07 33.59
CA LEU A 16 60.17 -9.31 33.45
C LEU A 16 58.79 -9.17 34.11
N THR A 17 58.76 -8.59 35.32
CA THR A 17 57.52 -8.42 36.09
C THR A 17 56.58 -7.40 35.45
N ILE A 18 57.13 -6.37 34.79
CA ILE A 18 56.36 -5.37 34.06
C ILE A 18 55.75 -5.98 32.79
N MET A 19 56.54 -6.79 32.05
CA MET A 19 56.06 -7.46 30.84
C MET A 19 54.92 -8.44 31.13
N ASP A 20 54.99 -9.22 32.21
CA ASP A 20 53.91 -10.12 32.61
C ASP A 20 52.61 -9.37 32.95
N ARG A 21 52.70 -8.20 33.58
CA ARG A 21 51.52 -7.37 33.85
C ARG A 21 50.89 -6.86 32.56
N ILE A 22 51.72 -6.37 31.63
CA ILE A 22 51.25 -5.87 30.33
C ILE A 22 50.57 -7.01 29.54
N GLN A 23 51.15 -8.21 29.53
CA GLN A 23 50.57 -9.34 28.82
C GLN A 23 49.22 -9.76 29.39
N ASN A 24 49.08 -9.76 30.72
CA ASN A 24 47.81 -10.06 31.39
C ASN A 24 46.73 -9.01 31.08
N ASP A 25 47.09 -7.73 31.02
CA ASP A 25 46.16 -6.66 30.65
C ASP A 25 45.72 -6.77 29.19
N ILE A 26 46.64 -7.11 28.27
CA ILE A 26 46.32 -7.36 26.87
C ILE A 26 45.33 -8.52 26.73
N ASP A 27 45.58 -9.64 27.43
CA ASP A 27 44.71 -10.81 27.39
C ASP A 27 43.31 -10.52 27.97
N ARG A 28 43.25 -9.67 28.99
CA ARG A 28 41.98 -9.21 29.57
C ARG A 28 41.19 -8.36 28.56
N VAL A 29 41.82 -7.37 27.94
CA VAL A 29 41.18 -6.52 26.93
C VAL A 29 40.72 -7.34 25.72
N ALA A 30 41.53 -8.29 25.25
CA ALA A 30 41.17 -9.17 24.14
C ALA A 30 39.91 -10.02 24.43
N LYS A 31 39.74 -10.47 25.68
CA LYS A 31 38.54 -11.20 26.10
C LYS A 31 37.29 -10.33 26.13
N GLU A 32 37.40 -9.09 26.62
CA GLU A 32 36.27 -8.14 26.67
C GLU A 32 35.79 -7.78 25.27
N LEU A 33 36.71 -7.47 24.34
CA LEU A 33 36.37 -7.16 22.94
C LEU A 33 35.68 -8.34 22.22
N LYS A 34 36.12 -9.57 22.48
CA LYS A 34 35.50 -10.77 21.90
C LYS A 34 34.08 -10.98 22.42
N LYS A 35 33.82 -10.62 23.68
CA LYS A 35 32.49 -10.72 24.29
C LYS A 35 31.54 -9.68 23.68
N GLU A 36 31.95 -8.42 23.61
CA GLU A 36 31.15 -7.35 22.99
C GLU A 36 30.82 -7.65 21.53
N GLY A 37 31.80 -8.13 20.75
CA GLY A 37 31.56 -8.52 19.35
C GLY A 37 30.50 -9.61 19.19
N ASN A 38 30.48 -10.59 20.10
CA ASN A 38 29.47 -11.65 20.10
C ASN A 38 28.07 -11.12 20.47
N ASP A 39 27.98 -10.22 21.43
CA ASP A 39 26.70 -9.63 21.86
C ASP A 39 26.11 -8.73 20.76
N ILE A 40 26.96 -7.95 20.07
CA ILE A 40 26.57 -7.18 18.89
C ILE A 40 26.10 -8.11 17.76
N SER A 41 26.83 -9.18 17.46
CA SER A 41 26.46 -10.14 16.41
C SER A 41 25.10 -10.79 16.69
N LYS A 42 24.83 -11.18 17.95
CA LYS A 42 23.53 -11.72 18.36
C LYS A 42 22.39 -10.71 18.21
N SER A 43 22.61 -9.46 18.64
CA SER A 43 21.61 -8.39 18.53
C SER A 43 21.29 -8.02 17.08
N VAL A 44 22.31 -8.02 16.20
CA VAL A 44 22.13 -7.80 14.77
C VAL A 44 21.37 -8.96 14.13
N ASN A 45 21.72 -10.20 14.44
CA ASN A 45 21.02 -11.38 13.92
C ASN A 45 19.57 -11.48 14.42
N SER A 46 19.29 -11.12 15.67
CA SER A 46 17.91 -11.08 16.16
C SER A 46 17.10 -10.01 15.43
N LYS A 47 17.65 -8.80 15.25
CA LYS A 47 16.99 -7.75 14.44
C LYS A 47 16.80 -8.14 12.98
N LEU A 48 17.76 -8.85 12.37
CA LEU A 48 17.64 -9.35 11.01
C LEU A 48 16.55 -10.41 10.89
N ASN A 49 16.44 -11.31 11.88
CA ASN A 49 15.37 -12.31 11.93
C ASN A 49 14.00 -11.68 12.18
N ASP A 50 13.91 -10.66 13.04
CA ASP A 50 12.69 -9.89 13.27
C ASP A 50 12.27 -9.14 11.99
N MET A 51 13.22 -8.52 11.28
CA MET A 51 12.93 -7.92 9.97
C MET A 51 12.49 -8.99 8.97
N SER A 52 13.21 -10.12 8.86
CA SER A 52 12.91 -11.19 7.91
C SER A 52 11.53 -11.82 8.15
N SER A 53 11.15 -12.06 9.40
CA SER A 53 9.81 -12.56 9.75
C SER A 53 8.70 -11.55 9.42
N SER A 54 8.97 -10.24 9.50
CA SER A 54 8.06 -9.18 9.05
C SER A 54 7.91 -9.10 7.52
N TYR A 55 8.82 -9.72 6.74
CA TYR A 55 8.68 -9.85 5.28
C TYR A 55 8.00 -11.15 4.84
N SER A 56 7.90 -12.16 5.70
CA SER A 56 7.46 -13.52 5.31
C SER A 56 5.93 -13.74 5.26
N HIS A 57 5.09 -12.77 5.63
CA HIS A 57 3.62 -12.88 5.57
C HIS A 57 2.94 -12.03 4.48
N ARG A 58 3.72 -11.54 3.49
CA ARG A 58 3.30 -10.50 2.55
C ARG A 58 2.77 -10.99 1.19
N THR A 59 2.22 -12.20 1.08
CA THR A 59 1.85 -12.76 -0.23
C THR A 59 0.58 -12.16 -0.84
N ILE A 60 -0.21 -11.35 -0.11
CA ILE A 60 -1.40 -10.66 -0.65
C ILE A 60 -1.17 -9.15 -0.86
N ASP A 61 -0.25 -8.52 -0.13
CA ASP A 61 -0.01 -7.06 -0.24
C ASP A 61 0.63 -6.63 -1.57
N TYR A 62 1.40 -7.51 -2.23
CA TYR A 62 1.98 -7.19 -3.54
C TYR A 62 0.96 -7.25 -4.68
N THR A 63 -0.15 -7.96 -4.50
CA THR A 63 -1.16 -8.19 -5.55
C THR A 63 -2.24 -7.10 -5.55
N TYR A 64 -2.57 -6.52 -4.39
CA TYR A 64 -3.59 -5.48 -4.24
C TYR A 64 -3.43 -4.30 -5.22
N PRO A 65 -2.27 -3.59 -5.29
CA PRO A 65 -2.16 -2.43 -6.16
C PRO A 65 -2.33 -2.79 -7.64
N GLY A 66 -1.88 -3.97 -8.06
CA GLY A 66 -2.06 -4.47 -9.42
C GLY A 66 -3.53 -4.76 -9.74
N VAL A 67 -4.24 -5.47 -8.86
CA VAL A 67 -5.65 -5.81 -9.04
C VAL A 67 -6.52 -4.56 -9.07
N ILE A 68 -6.31 -3.63 -8.15
CA ILE A 68 -7.06 -2.36 -8.11
C ILE A 68 -6.78 -1.52 -9.36
N TYR A 69 -5.54 -1.47 -9.82
CA TYR A 69 -5.20 -0.75 -11.05
C TYR A 69 -5.92 -1.33 -12.27
N GLN A 70 -5.91 -2.67 -12.39
CA GLN A 70 -6.62 -3.38 -13.47
C GLN A 70 -8.13 -3.16 -13.40
N LEU A 71 -8.75 -3.30 -12.22
CA LEU A 71 -10.18 -3.08 -12.02
C LEU A 71 -10.59 -1.64 -12.35
N ARG A 72 -9.80 -0.64 -11.91
CA ARG A 72 -10.07 0.77 -12.23
C ARG A 72 -9.92 1.04 -13.72
N SER A 73 -8.94 0.43 -14.40
CA SER A 73 -8.79 0.56 -15.85
C SER A 73 -9.96 -0.08 -16.61
N ALA A 74 -10.41 -1.27 -16.20
CA ALA A 74 -11.57 -1.93 -16.78
C ALA A 74 -12.86 -1.12 -16.55
N HIS A 75 -13.01 -0.52 -15.37
CA HIS A 75 -14.10 0.39 -15.08
C HIS A 75 -14.08 1.63 -16.00
N LEU A 76 -12.92 2.25 -16.21
CA LEU A 76 -12.78 3.40 -17.13
C LEU A 76 -13.15 3.05 -18.56
N VAL A 77 -12.72 1.88 -19.04
CA VAL A 77 -13.09 1.37 -20.37
C VAL A 77 -14.60 1.16 -20.45
N GLY A 78 -15.22 0.57 -19.44
CA GLY A 78 -16.68 0.42 -19.35
C GLY A 78 -17.40 1.76 -19.44
N LEU A 79 -17.01 2.74 -18.62
CA LEU A 79 -17.59 4.09 -18.62
C LEU A 79 -17.39 4.82 -19.95
N PHE A 80 -16.24 4.65 -20.59
CA PHE A 80 -15.97 5.25 -21.90
C PHE A 80 -16.88 4.67 -22.99
N VAL A 81 -17.02 3.34 -23.03
CA VAL A 81 -17.90 2.67 -24.01
C VAL A 81 -19.38 3.03 -23.75
N GLN A 82 -19.81 3.13 -22.49
CA GLN A 82 -21.15 3.63 -22.16
C GLN A 82 -21.37 5.05 -22.68
N ALA A 83 -20.44 5.98 -22.41
CA ALA A 83 -20.55 7.37 -22.87
C ALA A 83 -20.59 7.45 -24.39
N LEU A 84 -19.78 6.64 -25.09
CA LEU A 84 -19.79 6.56 -26.54
C LEU A 84 -21.11 6.01 -27.08
N ALA A 85 -21.63 4.92 -26.51
CA ALA A 85 -22.92 4.34 -26.91
C ALA A 85 -24.07 5.35 -26.71
N LEU A 86 -24.05 6.08 -25.60
CA LEU A 86 -25.05 7.12 -25.31
C LEU A 86 -24.94 8.30 -26.29
N TYR A 87 -23.72 8.69 -26.67
CA TYR A 87 -23.47 9.74 -27.65
C TYR A 87 -23.95 9.35 -29.05
N LEU A 88 -23.69 8.11 -29.47
CA LEU A 88 -24.13 7.58 -30.76
C LEU A 88 -25.66 7.55 -30.90
N TRP A 89 -26.39 7.41 -29.78
CA TRP A 89 -27.86 7.39 -29.75
C TRP A 89 -28.48 8.69 -29.23
N SER A 90 -27.69 9.76 -29.15
CA SER A 90 -28.11 11.03 -28.52
C SER A 90 -29.23 11.74 -29.28
N ARG A 91 -29.36 11.48 -30.59
CA ARG A 91 -30.38 12.11 -31.44
C ARG A 91 -31.79 11.58 -31.16
N GLU A 92 -31.89 10.32 -30.75
CA GLU A 92 -33.15 9.62 -30.51
C GLU A 92 -33.64 9.76 -29.05
N LEU A 93 -32.75 9.96 -28.08
CA LEU A 93 -33.05 9.97 -26.64
C LEU A 93 -33.70 11.27 -26.12
N GLY A 94 -33.70 12.31 -26.93
CA GLY A 94 -34.05 13.67 -26.49
C GLY A 94 -33.04 14.24 -25.47
N LEU A 95 -33.14 15.54 -25.21
CA LEU A 95 -32.13 16.24 -24.40
C LEU A 95 -32.08 15.71 -22.95
N THR A 96 -33.22 15.48 -22.31
CA THR A 96 -33.26 15.03 -20.91
C THR A 96 -32.84 13.57 -20.75
N GLY A 97 -33.23 12.70 -21.68
CA GLY A 97 -32.87 11.27 -21.68
C GLY A 97 -31.39 11.02 -21.98
N PHE A 98 -30.73 11.96 -22.67
CA PHE A 98 -29.29 11.91 -22.91
C PHE A 98 -28.49 12.62 -21.79
N LEU A 99 -28.84 13.87 -21.47
CA LEU A 99 -27.98 14.77 -20.70
C LEU A 99 -27.74 14.27 -19.27
N LEU A 100 -28.79 13.80 -18.61
CA LEU A 100 -28.72 13.40 -17.21
C LEU A 100 -27.87 12.12 -17.01
N PRO A 101 -28.09 11.00 -17.71
CA PRO A 101 -27.20 9.85 -17.64
C PRO A 101 -25.78 10.16 -18.13
N PHE A 102 -25.63 11.01 -19.17
CA PHE A 102 -24.31 11.41 -19.65
C PHE A 102 -23.49 12.16 -18.59
N ILE A 103 -24.09 13.11 -17.87
CA ILE A 103 -23.42 13.83 -16.78
C ILE A 103 -22.98 12.87 -15.67
N VAL A 104 -23.84 11.92 -15.29
CA VAL A 104 -23.52 10.93 -14.25
C VAL A 104 -22.35 10.04 -14.68
N ILE A 105 -22.34 9.57 -15.92
CA ILE A 105 -21.23 8.78 -16.48
C ILE A 105 -19.93 9.60 -16.51
N CYS A 106 -19.98 10.86 -16.96
CA CYS A 106 -18.82 11.75 -16.99
C CYS A 106 -18.28 12.04 -15.59
N LEU A 107 -19.16 12.28 -14.60
CA LEU A 107 -18.75 12.49 -13.21
C LEU A 107 -18.10 11.23 -12.64
N ASN A 108 -18.67 10.05 -12.92
CA ASN A 108 -18.10 8.78 -12.50
C ASN A 108 -16.72 8.56 -13.14
N PHE A 109 -16.62 8.82 -14.46
CA PHE A 109 -15.37 8.74 -15.19
C PHE A 109 -14.30 9.63 -14.57
N TYR A 110 -14.63 10.88 -14.25
CA TYR A 110 -13.70 11.81 -13.59
C TYR A 110 -13.23 11.27 -12.22
N LEU A 111 -14.14 10.77 -11.37
CA LEU A 111 -13.77 10.23 -10.07
C LEU A 111 -12.85 9.01 -10.18
N VAL A 112 -13.19 8.06 -11.05
CA VAL A 112 -12.39 6.85 -11.26
C VAL A 112 -11.06 7.21 -11.90
N PHE A 113 -11.04 8.10 -12.88
CA PHE A 113 -9.83 8.54 -13.59
C PHE A 113 -8.87 9.23 -12.64
N LYS A 114 -9.36 10.13 -11.79
CA LYS A 114 -8.55 10.78 -10.75
C LYS A 114 -7.91 9.75 -9.82
N ARG A 115 -8.68 8.77 -9.32
CA ARG A 115 -8.14 7.72 -8.43
C ARG A 115 -7.17 6.79 -9.14
N TRP A 116 -7.39 6.50 -10.41
CA TRP A 116 -6.49 5.69 -11.24
C TRP A 116 -5.18 6.43 -11.55
N TYR A 117 -5.26 7.68 -12.00
CA TYR A 117 -4.12 8.52 -12.38
C TYR A 117 -3.19 8.80 -11.19
N TYR A 118 -3.76 9.17 -10.03
CA TYR A 118 -2.98 9.44 -8.82
C TYR A 118 -2.69 8.18 -8.00
N SER A 119 -3.08 6.99 -8.46
CA SER A 119 -2.89 5.72 -7.74
C SER A 119 -3.33 5.80 -6.26
N ILE A 120 -4.48 6.43 -6.00
CA ILE A 120 -4.97 6.69 -4.64
C ILE A 120 -5.29 5.36 -3.95
N ASP A 121 -4.73 5.13 -2.77
CA ASP A 121 -4.96 3.92 -1.99
C ASP A 121 -6.30 4.00 -1.22
N GLY A 122 -7.23 3.10 -1.54
CA GLY A 122 -8.53 3.03 -0.88
C GLY A 122 -8.48 2.53 0.56
N ARG A 123 -7.41 1.85 0.97
CA ARG A 123 -7.23 1.38 2.35
C ARG A 123 -7.17 2.54 3.33
N TYR A 124 -6.47 3.62 2.94
CA TYR A 124 -6.36 4.84 3.75
C TYR A 124 -7.72 5.51 3.93
N ASP A 125 -8.50 5.63 2.84
CA ASP A 125 -9.85 6.21 2.88
C ASP A 125 -10.76 5.42 3.83
N PHE A 126 -10.71 4.09 3.79
CA PHE A 126 -11.47 3.21 4.68
C PHE A 126 -11.07 3.36 6.15
N GLN A 127 -9.76 3.41 6.44
CA GLN A 127 -9.28 3.61 7.81
C GLN A 127 -9.72 4.97 8.37
N LYS A 128 -9.64 6.03 7.56
CA LYS A 128 -10.08 7.37 7.96
C LYS A 128 -11.59 7.46 8.10
N LEU A 129 -12.35 6.73 7.29
CA LEU A 129 -13.81 6.63 7.41
C LEU A 129 -14.22 6.08 8.78
N ILE A 130 -13.51 5.07 9.29
CA ILE A 130 -13.79 4.45 10.59
C ILE A 130 -13.18 5.24 11.76
N GLY A 131 -12.02 5.87 11.55
CA GLY A 131 -11.24 6.50 12.62
C GLY A 131 -11.58 7.97 12.91
N VAL A 132 -12.32 8.66 12.05
CA VAL A 132 -12.58 10.11 12.21
C VAL A 132 -13.94 10.39 12.85
N ASN A 133 -13.93 11.18 13.93
CA ASN A 133 -15.14 11.59 14.66
C ASN A 133 -15.91 12.75 14.01
N LYS A 134 -15.28 13.55 13.13
CA LYS A 134 -15.94 14.70 12.49
C LYS A 134 -16.81 14.22 11.31
N ASN A 135 -18.13 14.42 11.41
CA ASN A 135 -19.10 13.99 10.41
C ASN A 135 -18.81 14.48 8.98
N GLN A 136 -18.38 15.74 8.82
CA GLN A 136 -18.06 16.29 7.50
C GLN A 136 -16.88 15.57 6.84
N LEU A 137 -15.83 15.27 7.63
CA LEU A 137 -14.65 14.56 7.12
C LEU A 137 -14.99 13.10 6.84
N ARG A 138 -15.82 12.48 7.68
CA ARG A 138 -16.32 11.11 7.47
C ARG A 138 -17.08 10.98 6.14
N LEU A 139 -17.93 11.96 5.84
CA LEU A 139 -18.68 12.00 4.57
C LEU A 139 -17.76 12.17 3.36
N HIS A 140 -16.69 12.97 3.47
CA HIS A 140 -15.69 13.09 2.42
C HIS A 140 -15.01 11.75 2.11
N TYR A 141 -14.55 11.01 3.13
CA TYR A 141 -13.97 9.68 2.94
C TYR A 141 -14.97 8.65 2.43
N PHE A 142 -16.24 8.75 2.85
CA PHE A 142 -17.30 7.90 2.34
C PHE A 142 -17.50 8.10 0.83
N ILE A 143 -17.56 9.36 0.38
CA ILE A 143 -17.69 9.67 -1.06
C ILE A 143 -16.42 9.26 -1.81
N ALA A 144 -15.23 9.44 -1.24
CA ALA A 144 -13.98 9.02 -1.88
C ALA A 144 -13.94 7.50 -2.12
N LEU A 145 -14.48 6.72 -1.18
CA LEU A 145 -14.49 5.26 -1.24
C LEU A 145 -15.65 4.71 -2.08
N PHE A 146 -16.89 5.14 -1.80
CA PHE A 146 -18.12 4.60 -2.41
C PHE A 146 -18.69 5.46 -3.54
N GLY A 147 -18.14 6.64 -3.81
CA GLY A 147 -18.69 7.57 -4.79
C GLY A 147 -18.80 6.96 -6.19
N SER A 148 -17.78 6.21 -6.63
CA SER A 148 -17.81 5.53 -7.94
C SER A 148 -18.87 4.41 -7.99
N LEU A 149 -19.11 3.71 -6.88
CA LEU A 149 -20.17 2.70 -6.78
C LEU A 149 -21.55 3.34 -6.84
N ILE A 150 -21.77 4.41 -6.07
CA ILE A 150 -23.04 5.14 -6.06
C ILE A 150 -23.34 5.70 -7.46
N LEU A 151 -22.35 6.33 -8.10
CA LEU A 151 -22.52 6.87 -9.44
C LEU A 151 -22.70 5.77 -10.50
N SER A 152 -22.04 4.61 -10.38
CA SER A 152 -22.25 3.51 -11.32
C SER A 152 -23.65 2.91 -11.19
N LEU A 153 -24.17 2.78 -9.97
CA LEU A 153 -25.55 2.34 -9.75
C LEU A 153 -26.55 3.40 -10.24
N LEU A 154 -26.27 4.68 -9.99
CA LEU A 154 -27.10 5.77 -10.47
C LEU A 154 -27.13 5.80 -12.00
N ALA A 155 -25.98 5.61 -12.67
CA ALA A 155 -25.91 5.49 -14.13
C ALA A 155 -26.70 4.27 -14.64
N HIS A 156 -26.70 3.16 -13.91
CA HIS A 156 -27.47 1.97 -14.26
C HIS A 156 -28.99 2.22 -14.21
N PHE A 157 -29.49 2.86 -13.15
CA PHE A 157 -30.92 3.16 -13.00
C PHE A 157 -31.42 4.28 -13.90
N LEU A 158 -30.54 5.21 -14.28
CA LEU A 158 -30.86 6.31 -15.20
C LEU A 158 -30.63 5.93 -16.68
N GLY A 159 -30.19 4.70 -16.94
CA GLY A 159 -29.90 4.24 -18.28
C GLY A 159 -31.15 4.30 -19.15
N PRO A 160 -31.08 4.96 -20.32
CA PRO A 160 -32.24 5.07 -21.18
C PRO A 160 -32.51 3.77 -21.94
N ASP A 161 -33.77 3.56 -22.31
CA ASP A 161 -34.16 2.47 -23.20
C ASP A 161 -33.68 2.76 -24.63
N LEU A 162 -32.56 2.13 -24.99
CA LEU A 162 -31.97 2.20 -26.32
C LEU A 162 -32.71 1.23 -27.26
N SER A 163 -33.05 1.67 -28.47
CA SER A 163 -33.78 0.87 -29.46
C SER A 163 -32.90 0.22 -30.52
N GLY A 164 -31.61 0.57 -30.58
CA GLY A 164 -30.65 0.00 -31.53
C GLY A 164 -30.01 -1.29 -31.02
N GLY A 165 -30.13 -2.41 -31.74
CA GLY A 165 -29.66 -3.72 -31.25
C GLY A 165 -28.18 -3.75 -30.81
N PHE A 166 -27.26 -3.24 -31.63
CA PHE A 166 -25.82 -3.24 -31.32
C PHE A 166 -25.42 -2.20 -30.26
N THR A 167 -25.96 -0.98 -30.34
CA THR A 167 -25.66 0.09 -29.37
C THR A 167 -26.21 -0.24 -27.99
N THR A 168 -27.41 -0.82 -27.92
CA THR A 168 -28.01 -1.33 -26.67
C THR A 168 -27.19 -2.45 -26.06
N PHE A 169 -26.73 -3.39 -26.89
CA PHE A 169 -25.86 -4.48 -26.44
C PHE A 169 -24.56 -3.95 -25.83
N LEU A 170 -23.85 -3.03 -26.52
CA LEU A 170 -22.63 -2.42 -26.01
C LEU A 170 -22.89 -1.65 -24.72
N TYR A 171 -23.94 -0.83 -24.69
CA TYR A 171 -24.30 -0.05 -23.51
C TYR A 171 -24.56 -0.97 -22.31
N ASN A 172 -25.37 -2.03 -22.48
CA ASN A 172 -25.72 -2.94 -21.40
C ASN A 172 -24.51 -3.71 -20.87
N ILE A 173 -23.66 -4.27 -21.74
CA ILE A 173 -22.44 -4.96 -21.29
C ILE A 173 -21.53 -4.00 -20.54
N SER A 174 -21.30 -2.81 -21.08
CA SER A 174 -20.47 -1.82 -20.43
C SER A 174 -21.08 -1.31 -19.13
N ASN A 175 -22.41 -1.23 -19.03
CA ASN A 175 -23.17 -0.92 -17.81
C ASN A 175 -22.92 -1.96 -16.71
N TYR A 176 -23.14 -3.24 -17.01
CA TYR A 176 -22.87 -4.31 -16.07
C TYR A 176 -21.38 -4.39 -15.69
N LEU A 177 -20.48 -4.24 -16.65
CA LEU A 177 -19.04 -4.22 -16.40
C LEU A 177 -18.65 -3.11 -15.41
N SER A 178 -19.12 -1.88 -15.62
CA SER A 178 -18.82 -0.76 -14.72
C SER A 178 -19.37 -0.99 -13.32
N VAL A 179 -20.61 -1.47 -13.20
CA VAL A 179 -21.23 -1.78 -11.90
C VAL A 179 -20.45 -2.90 -11.18
N SER A 180 -20.14 -3.99 -11.87
CA SER A 180 -19.36 -5.09 -11.31
C SER A 180 -17.97 -4.63 -10.87
N CYS A 181 -17.27 -3.86 -11.70
CA CYS A 181 -15.96 -3.31 -11.34
C CYS A 181 -16.06 -2.38 -10.11
N ALA A 182 -17.07 -1.52 -10.04
CA ALA A 182 -17.26 -0.61 -8.92
C ALA A 182 -17.53 -1.37 -7.61
N ILE A 183 -18.33 -2.44 -7.65
CA ILE A 183 -18.58 -3.34 -6.52
C ILE A 183 -17.27 -4.02 -6.10
N CYS A 184 -16.53 -4.61 -7.04
CA CYS A 184 -15.26 -5.29 -6.75
C CYS A 184 -14.22 -4.34 -6.14
N ILE A 185 -14.07 -3.12 -6.69
CA ILE A 185 -13.15 -2.11 -6.16
C ILE A 185 -13.53 -1.76 -4.72
N ALA A 186 -14.81 -1.46 -4.46
CA ALA A 186 -15.27 -1.13 -3.12
C ALA A 186 -15.08 -2.30 -2.13
N ALA A 187 -15.37 -3.53 -2.56
CA ALA A 187 -15.21 -4.72 -1.74
C ALA A 187 -13.73 -4.98 -1.39
N VAL A 188 -12.82 -4.87 -2.36
CA VAL A 188 -11.38 -5.07 -2.16
C VAL A 188 -10.80 -3.95 -1.29
N ASP A 189 -11.14 -2.68 -1.55
CA ASP A 189 -10.70 -1.53 -0.73
C ASP A 189 -11.16 -1.71 0.75
N CYS A 190 -12.40 -2.17 0.97
CA CYS A 190 -12.91 -2.44 2.33
C CYS A 190 -12.25 -3.66 2.99
N TYR A 191 -12.08 -4.76 2.26
CA TYR A 191 -11.50 -6.00 2.78
C TYR A 191 -10.05 -5.79 3.22
N GLU A 192 -9.23 -5.20 2.36
CA GLU A 192 -7.84 -4.90 2.68
C GLU A 192 -7.73 -3.81 3.75
N GLY A 193 -8.58 -2.77 3.68
CA GLY A 193 -8.63 -1.73 4.71
C GLY A 193 -8.97 -2.26 6.10
N TYR A 194 -9.86 -3.24 6.20
CA TYR A 194 -10.20 -3.91 7.45
C TYR A 194 -9.04 -4.77 7.97
N LYS A 195 -8.40 -5.55 7.09
CA LYS A 195 -7.26 -6.38 7.44
C LYS A 195 -6.11 -5.55 8.02
N THR A 196 -5.79 -4.40 7.44
CA THR A 196 -4.70 -3.53 7.91
C THR A 196 -4.94 -2.93 9.30
N LYS A 197 -6.19 -2.87 9.79
CA LYS A 197 -6.49 -2.33 11.13
C LYS A 197 -6.13 -3.29 12.27
N ASN A 198 -6.09 -4.60 11.99
CA ASN A 198 -5.90 -5.65 13.00
C ASN A 198 -4.43 -6.07 13.19
N PHE A 199 -3.49 -5.33 12.58
CA PHE A 199 -2.05 -5.44 12.78
C PHE A 199 -1.51 -4.12 13.34
#